data_AF-A0A0G4MQZ4-F1
#
_entry.id   AF-A0A0G4MQZ4-F1
#
_cell.length_a   1.000
_cell.length_b   1.000
_cell.length_c   1.000
_cell.angle_alpha   90.00
_cell.angle_beta   90.00
_cell.angle_gamma   90.00
#
_symmetry.space_group_name_H-M   'P 1'
#
loop_
_entity.id
_entity.type
_entity.pdbx_description
1 polymer ?
#
loop_
_entity_poly.entity_id
_entity_poly.type
_entity_poly.pdbx_seq_one_letter_code
_entity_poly.pdbx_strand_id
1 'polypeptide(L)'
;MAPEATTPSTATPASSATDPTKLEVIKQAIYEACQNNGGEDQLYTQDDLLELDVIPNRDASLLLKALQSLSNEKLLNAVATQSGLAWRWRPKAEAAK
;
A
#
# COMPACT_ATOMS: atom_id res chain seq x y z
N MET A 1 -8.65 29.82 -40.20
CA MET A 1 -8.52 29.58 -38.76
C MET A 1 -8.48 28.07 -38.58
N ALA A 2 -7.30 27.50 -38.31
CA ALA A 2 -7.10 26.14 -37.80
C ALA A 2 -7.13 26.22 -36.25
N PRO A 3 -7.08 25.11 -35.47
CA PRO A 3 -6.91 23.67 -35.79
C PRO A 3 -8.00 22.80 -35.10
N GLU A 4 -8.12 21.46 -35.14
CA GLU A 4 -7.14 20.38 -35.22
C GLU A 4 -7.92 19.06 -35.42
N ALA A 5 -7.54 18.29 -36.43
CA ALA A 5 -7.92 16.90 -36.54
C ALA A 5 -7.07 16.06 -35.57
N THR A 6 -7.51 14.81 -35.36
CA THR A 6 -6.78 13.70 -34.74
C THR A 6 -6.52 13.80 -33.24
N THR A 7 -7.41 13.15 -32.48
CA THR A 7 -7.04 12.38 -31.31
C THR A 7 -5.84 11.48 -31.61
N PRO A 8 -4.71 11.60 -30.90
CA PRO A 8 -3.84 10.46 -30.69
C PRO A 8 -4.41 9.67 -29.51
N SER A 9 -4.94 8.51 -29.86
CA SER A 9 -5.33 7.40 -29.00
C SER A 9 -4.48 7.28 -27.75
N THR A 10 -5.17 7.03 -26.65
CA THR A 10 -4.72 6.35 -25.44
C THR A 10 -3.72 5.23 -25.78
N ALA A 11 -2.44 5.59 -25.84
CA ALA A 11 -1.35 4.64 -25.93
C ALA A 11 -0.92 4.31 -24.50
N THR A 12 -1.68 3.41 -23.87
CA THR A 12 -1.09 2.50 -22.90
C THR A 12 -0.57 1.31 -23.69
N PRO A 13 0.73 1.03 -23.63
CA PRO A 13 1.06 -0.32 -23.18
C PRO A 13 2.26 -0.34 -22.22
N ALA A 14 1.99 -0.94 -21.06
CA ALA A 14 2.88 -1.77 -20.27
C ALA A 14 4.31 -1.25 -20.02
N SER A 15 4.53 -0.80 -18.79
CA SER A 15 5.72 -1.24 -18.06
C SER A 15 5.27 -1.67 -16.68
N SER A 16 5.31 -2.98 -16.47
CA SER A 16 5.31 -3.68 -15.19
C SER A 16 6.57 -3.33 -14.38
N ALA A 17 6.76 -2.04 -14.16
CA ALA A 17 7.58 -1.49 -13.10
C ALA A 17 6.54 -0.90 -12.15
N THR A 18 6.42 -1.45 -10.95
CA THR A 18 5.67 -0.84 -9.86
C THR A 18 5.94 0.67 -9.85
N ASP A 19 5.02 1.48 -10.40
CA ASP A 19 5.25 2.91 -10.51
C ASP A 19 5.50 3.42 -9.09
N PRO A 20 6.60 4.15 -8.83
CA PRO A 20 6.91 4.63 -7.48
C PRO A 20 5.75 5.44 -6.92
N THR A 21 5.06 6.21 -7.77
CA THR A 21 3.83 6.92 -7.45
C THR A 21 2.68 5.99 -7.03
N LYS A 22 2.51 4.85 -7.69
CA LYS A 22 1.48 3.85 -7.33
C LYS A 22 1.80 3.25 -5.96
N LEU A 23 3.07 2.94 -5.70
CA LEU A 23 3.51 2.45 -4.39
C LEU A 23 3.23 3.48 -3.29
N GLU A 24 3.47 4.77 -3.57
CA GLU A 24 3.19 5.87 -2.63
C GLU A 24 1.69 6.04 -2.32
N VAL A 25 0.83 5.90 -3.31
CA VAL A 25 -0.63 5.92 -3.10
C VAL A 25 -1.08 4.71 -2.29
N ILE A 26 -0.56 3.53 -2.62
CA ILE A 26 -0.90 2.28 -1.93
C ILE A 26 -0.45 2.31 -0.47
N LYS A 27 0.77 2.78 -0.18
CA LYS A 27 1.24 2.85 1.21
C LYS A 27 0.37 3.79 2.06
N GLN A 28 -0.08 4.92 1.48
CA GLN A 28 -0.99 5.83 2.16
C GLN A 28 -2.36 5.17 2.37
N ALA A 29 -2.91 4.51 1.35
CA ALA A 29 -4.17 3.80 1.44
C ALA A 29 -4.13 2.68 2.50
N ILE A 30 -3.07 1.87 2.54
CA ILE A 30 -2.87 0.84 3.59
C ILE A 30 -2.83 1.50 4.97
N TYR A 31 -2.06 2.57 5.13
CA TYR A 31 -1.90 3.23 6.42
C TYR A 31 -3.21 3.84 6.91
N GLU A 32 -3.97 4.52 6.03
CA GLU A 32 -5.30 5.06 6.34
C GLU A 32 -6.31 3.93 6.62
N ALA A 33 -6.30 2.86 5.83
CA ALA A 33 -7.20 1.72 6.04
C ALA A 33 -6.92 1.03 7.38
N CYS A 34 -5.66 0.79 7.74
CA CYS A 34 -5.31 0.26 9.06
C CYS A 34 -5.75 1.21 10.19
N GLN A 35 -5.55 2.52 10.02
CA GLN A 35 -5.96 3.51 11.01
C GLN A 35 -7.49 3.59 11.18
N ASN A 36 -8.24 3.40 10.09
CA ASN A 36 -9.71 3.43 10.10
C ASN A 36 -10.35 2.11 10.55
N ASN A 37 -9.71 0.97 10.25
CA ASN A 37 -10.25 -0.36 10.52
C ASN A 37 -9.93 -0.87 11.94
N GLY A 38 -8.95 -0.29 12.64
CA GLY A 38 -8.58 -0.78 13.97
C GLY A 38 -7.69 0.14 14.79
N GLY A 39 -7.67 -0.10 16.10
CA GLY A 39 -6.86 0.64 17.07
C GLY A 39 -5.37 0.25 17.02
N GLU A 40 -4.54 0.99 17.75
CA GLU A 40 -3.06 0.87 17.77
C GLU A 40 -2.50 -0.51 18.13
N ASP A 41 -3.35 -1.42 18.65
CA ASP A 41 -2.99 -2.80 18.99
C ASP A 41 -3.44 -3.83 17.96
N GLN A 42 -4.16 -3.41 16.92
CA GLN A 42 -4.68 -4.35 15.93
C GLN A 42 -3.58 -4.84 14.99
N LEU A 43 -3.50 -6.16 14.90
CA LEU A 43 -2.58 -6.88 14.02
C LEU A 43 -3.32 -7.24 12.75
N TYR A 44 -2.77 -6.83 11.61
CA TYR A 44 -3.28 -7.09 10.28
C TYR A 44 -2.45 -8.20 9.66
N THR A 45 -3.06 -9.33 9.31
CA THR A 45 -2.37 -10.36 8.55
C THR A 45 -2.28 -9.95 7.08
N GLN A 46 -1.47 -10.68 6.29
CA GLN A 46 -1.41 -10.42 4.85
C GLN A 46 -2.79 -10.55 4.19
N ASP A 47 -3.59 -11.52 4.63
CA ASP A 47 -4.93 -11.77 4.12
C ASP A 47 -5.88 -10.60 4.43
N ASP A 48 -5.90 -10.14 5.68
CA ASP A 48 -6.71 -8.98 6.10
C ASP A 48 -6.39 -7.74 5.26
N LEU A 49 -5.09 -7.46 5.04
CA LEU A 49 -4.65 -6.35 4.18
C LEU A 49 -5.04 -6.51 2.71
N LEU A 50 -5.11 -7.74 2.21
CA LEU A 50 -5.60 -8.02 0.84
C LEU A 50 -7.13 -7.90 0.77
N GLU A 51 -7.84 -8.19 1.85
CA GLU A 51 -9.29 -8.01 1.97
C GLU A 51 -9.71 -6.55 2.07
N LEU A 52 -8.85 -5.66 2.57
CA LEU A 52 -9.08 -4.20 2.59
C LEU A 52 -9.18 -3.58 1.18
N ASP A 53 -8.89 -4.33 0.11
CA ASP A 53 -8.97 -3.92 -1.30
C ASP A 53 -8.13 -2.66 -1.64
N VAL A 54 -7.16 -2.30 -0.79
CA VAL A 54 -6.24 -1.17 -1.01
C VAL A 54 -5.17 -1.47 -2.07
N ILE A 55 -5.02 -2.75 -2.45
CA ILE A 55 -4.07 -3.22 -3.46
C ILE A 55 -4.81 -3.63 -4.73
N PRO A 56 -4.47 -3.06 -5.90
CA PRO A 56 -5.06 -3.49 -7.16
C PRO A 56 -4.71 -4.94 -7.46
N ASN A 57 -5.69 -5.74 -7.89
CA ASN A 57 -5.56 -7.18 -8.19
C ASN A 57 -5.15 -8.04 -6.99
N ARG A 58 -5.21 -7.54 -5.74
CA ARG A 58 -4.73 -8.27 -4.56
C ARG A 58 -3.29 -8.78 -4.73
N ASP A 59 -2.46 -7.96 -5.37
CA ASP A 59 -1.07 -8.28 -5.65
C ASP A 59 -0.23 -8.32 -4.34
N ALA A 60 0.01 -9.53 -3.83
CA ALA A 60 0.76 -9.73 -2.59
C ALA A 60 2.21 -9.20 -2.67
N SER A 61 2.82 -9.18 -3.86
CA SER A 61 4.18 -8.67 -4.04
C SER A 61 4.22 -7.16 -3.88
N LEU A 62 3.22 -6.46 -4.43
CA LEU A 62 3.05 -5.03 -4.31
C LEU A 62 2.70 -4.63 -2.86
N LEU A 63 1.83 -5.41 -2.22
CA LEU A 63 1.49 -5.25 -0.80
C LEU A 63 2.74 -5.34 0.07
N LEU A 64 3.54 -6.40 -0.12
CA LEU A 64 4.75 -6.61 0.65
C LEU A 64 5.77 -5.50 0.44
N LYS A 65 5.93 -5.00 -0.80
CA LYS A 65 6.77 -3.83 -1.07
C LYS A 65 6.29 -2.59 -0.30
N ALA A 66 4.99 -2.31 -0.29
CA ALA A 66 4.43 -1.17 0.42
C ALA A 66 4.62 -1.31 1.94
N LEU A 67 4.36 -2.50 2.48
CA LEU A 67 4.55 -2.83 3.90
C LEU A 67 6.02 -2.75 4.33
N GLN A 68 6.95 -3.19 3.48
CA GLN A 68 8.38 -3.08 3.71
C GLN A 68 8.81 -1.60 3.74
N SER A 69 8.35 -0.78 2.79
CA SER A 69 8.60 0.66 2.82
C SER A 69 8.05 1.32 4.08
N LEU A 70 6.81 1.02 4.47
CA LEU A 70 6.20 1.56 5.69
C LEU A 70 6.92 1.08 6.96
N SER A 71 7.39 -0.16 7.00
CA SER A 71 8.20 -0.68 8.10
C SER A 71 9.56 0.00 8.18
N ASN A 72 10.18 0.29 7.03
CA ASN A 72 11.43 1.04 6.97
C ASN A 72 11.24 2.49 7.47
N GLU A 73 10.09 3.10 7.16
CA GLU A 73 9.67 4.41 7.67
C GLU A 73 9.17 4.37 9.14
N LYS A 74 9.23 3.21 9.83
CA LYS A 74 8.76 2.99 11.22
C LYS A 74 7.27 3.28 11.43
N LEU A 75 6.48 3.31 10.35
CA LEU A 75 5.03 3.51 10.37
C LEU A 75 4.26 2.21 10.61
N LEU A 76 4.86 1.08 10.23
CA LEU A 76 4.33 -0.25 10.48
C LEU A 76 5.38 -1.11 11.18
N ASN A 77 4.94 -1.98 12.08
CA ASN A 77 5.81 -2.95 12.71
C ASN A 77 5.40 -4.34 12.25
N ALA A 78 6.31 -5.03 11.56
CA ALA A 78 6.12 -6.43 11.19
C ALA A 78 6.31 -7.30 12.43
N VAL A 79 5.28 -8.06 12.79
CA VAL A 79 5.23 -8.96 13.94
C VAL A 79 5.07 -10.38 13.42
N ALA A 80 6.04 -11.24 13.72
CA ALA A 80 5.89 -12.67 13.49
C ALA A 80 4.95 -13.26 14.54
N THR A 81 3.88 -13.91 14.09
CA THR A 81 2.86 -14.57 14.92
C THR A 81 2.88 -16.07 14.63
N GLN A 82 2.18 -16.86 15.46
CA GLN A 82 2.04 -18.30 15.24
C GLN A 82 1.37 -18.63 13.89
N SER A 83 0.47 -17.78 13.41
CA SER A 83 -0.22 -17.95 12.13
C SER A 83 0.56 -17.42 10.93
N GLY A 84 1.74 -16.81 11.15
CA GLY A 84 2.55 -16.21 10.09
C GLY A 84 2.89 -14.75 10.37
N LEU A 85 3.10 -13.97 9.32
CA LEU A 85 3.49 -12.56 9.44
C LEU A 85 2.24 -11.66 9.56
N ALA A 86 2.24 -10.79 10.56
CA ALA A 86 1.25 -9.76 10.75
C ALA A 86 1.93 -8.39 10.84
N TRP A 87 1.16 -7.34 10.64
CA TRP A 87 1.62 -5.96 10.72
C TRP A 87 0.74 -5.17 11.66
N ARG A 88 1.38 -4.42 12.54
CA ARG A 88 0.72 -3.47 13.42
C ARG A 88 1.00 -2.07 12.90
N TRP A 89 -0.04 -1.30 12.61
CA TRP A 89 0.12 0.11 12.30
C TRP A 89 0.53 0.87 13.57
N ARG A 90 1.39 1.87 13.43
CA ARG A 90 1.82 2.73 14.51
C ARG A 90 1.59 4.19 14.11
N PRO A 91 0.98 5.01 14.98
CA PRO A 91 0.86 6.42 14.71
C PRO A 91 2.25 7.05 14.60
N LYS A 92 2.42 7.97 13.67
CA LYS A 92 3.67 8.70 13.42
C LYS A 92 4.23 9.39 14.68
N ALA A 93 3.38 9.71 15.65
CA ALA A 93 3.76 10.25 16.96
C ALA A 93 4.49 9.22 17.86
N GLU A 94 4.22 7.92 17.70
CA GLU A 94 4.87 6.81 18.41
C GLU A 94 6.12 6.29 17.69
N ALA A 95 6.29 6.61 16.39
CA ALA A 95 7.46 6.21 15.60
C ALA A 95 8.76 6.95 16.00
N ALA A 96 8.65 8.00 16.83
CA ALA A 96 9.76 8.86 17.25
C ALA A 96 10.27 8.59 18.67
N LYS A 97 10.28 7.33 19.12
CA LYS A 97 10.85 6.90 20.40
C LYS A 97 11.96 5.88 20.23
#